data_AF-S8B8F0-F1
#
_entry.id   AF-S8B8F0-F1
#
_cell.length_a   1.000
_cell.length_b   1.000
_cell.length_c   1.000
_cell.angle_alpha   90.00
_cell.angle_beta   90.00
_cell.angle_gamma   90.00
#
_symmetry.space_group_name_H-M   'P 1'
#
loop_
_entity.id
_entity.type
_entity.pdbx_description
1 polymer ?
#
loop_
_entity_poly.entity_id
_entity_poly.type
_entity_poly.pdbx_seq_one_letter_code
_entity_poly.pdbx_strand_id
1 'polypeptide(L)'
;MIKQVLLGLALAAVVNAQAAAYGQCGGITWTGPTTCVSGWTCVYSNDYYSQCLQSTGVTTTTTKTTTTKTTTTSSKTTTTSSTKTSSTKTTTTSTTKSTTLSTSTTTTKTTTVAAQPGSCTPTCTVGYCTMNGGTTGGIGGTVTTVSTLDALIAAVGTDTKKIVYISGTITGDVQVDVGNNTHVIGKTGSQLIGVGLRAWKRSNIVFANLKISKCLAPIDNILIQKTTNVLVDHCDLSSDRDHDKDYYDGALDMSHATDFVTVQNTFIHDHWKCSLIGHSDNNGAEDTGHLRVTEYRNRWSSCNSRQPSVRFGTVHVVNNYYENSELGYTSRMGAQMLVEYSKFVNVAAIDYVESSTTGYVVDRGNDYGTGTPPILPVGTLNSMPYSYSTIGVDQVDAYTSANAGQKLSC
;
A
#
# COMPACT_ATOMS: atom_id res chain seq x y z
N MET A 1 -5.51 44.09 -64.13
CA MET A 1 -6.02 42.70 -64.19
C MET A 1 -5.91 42.11 -62.80
N ILE A 2 -6.99 41.61 -62.21
CA ILE A 2 -6.98 40.94 -60.90
C ILE A 2 -7.33 39.47 -61.15
N LYS A 3 -6.47 38.54 -60.74
CA LYS A 3 -6.79 37.11 -60.70
C LYS A 3 -6.83 36.66 -59.25
N GLN A 4 -8.01 36.25 -58.80
CA GLN A 4 -8.17 35.49 -57.57
C GLN A 4 -7.56 34.10 -57.76
N VAL A 5 -7.01 33.53 -56.69
CA VAL A 5 -6.63 32.11 -56.62
C VAL A 5 -7.38 31.52 -55.44
N LEU A 6 -8.33 30.63 -55.71
CA LEU A 6 -8.96 29.82 -54.67
C LEU A 6 -7.98 28.71 -54.28
N LEU A 7 -7.77 28.52 -52.98
CA LEU A 7 -7.09 27.34 -52.44
C LEU A 7 -8.15 26.35 -51.95
N GLY A 8 -8.41 25.31 -52.74
CA GLY A 8 -9.39 24.26 -52.39
C GLY A 8 -8.82 23.28 -51.37
N LEU A 9 -9.50 23.13 -50.23
CA LEU A 9 -9.12 22.18 -49.19
C LEU A 9 -9.71 20.79 -49.51
N ALA A 10 -8.86 19.83 -49.88
CA ALA A 10 -9.29 18.46 -50.16
C ALA A 10 -9.25 17.59 -48.90
N LEU A 11 -10.42 17.23 -48.37
CA LEU A 11 -10.52 16.17 -47.34
C LEU A 11 -10.39 14.79 -48.01
N ALA A 12 -9.24 14.14 -47.81
CA ALA A 12 -9.08 12.73 -48.13
C ALA A 12 -9.72 11.87 -47.02
N ALA A 13 -10.79 11.15 -47.34
CA ALA A 13 -11.39 10.19 -46.42
C ALA A 13 -10.51 8.94 -46.33
N VAL A 14 -9.69 8.84 -45.28
CA VAL A 14 -8.89 7.65 -44.99
C VAL A 14 -9.80 6.51 -44.53
N VAL A 15 -10.00 5.53 -45.41
CA VAL A 15 -10.64 4.26 -45.06
C VAL A 15 -9.57 3.34 -44.47
N ASN A 16 -9.40 3.37 -43.16
CA ASN A 16 -8.52 2.42 -42.48
C ASN A 16 -9.12 1.01 -42.62
N ALA A 17 -8.50 0.18 -43.46
CA ALA A 17 -8.77 -1.25 -43.55
C ALA A 17 -8.47 -1.95 -42.22
N GLN A 18 -8.82 -3.23 -42.10
CA GLN A 18 -8.49 -4.03 -40.91
C GLN A 18 -7.03 -4.49 -40.95
N ALA A 19 -6.38 -4.55 -39.79
CA ALA A 19 -5.06 -5.15 -39.62
C ALA A 19 -5.14 -6.66 -39.86
N ALA A 20 -4.24 -7.17 -40.70
CA ALA A 20 -4.14 -8.60 -40.97
C ALA A 20 -3.71 -9.40 -39.72
N ALA A 21 -3.83 -10.73 -39.80
CA ALA A 21 -3.24 -11.65 -38.81
C ALA A 21 -1.77 -11.30 -38.54
N TYR A 22 -1.38 -11.19 -37.26
CA TYR A 22 -0.06 -10.75 -36.80
C TYR A 22 0.38 -9.32 -37.25
N GLY A 23 -0.51 -8.54 -37.86
CA GLY A 23 -0.25 -7.14 -38.21
C GLY A 23 -0.26 -6.22 -36.99
N GLN A 24 0.41 -5.08 -37.09
CA GLN A 24 0.32 -4.02 -36.09
C GLN A 24 -1.08 -3.39 -36.11
N CYS A 25 -1.63 -3.12 -34.93
CA CYS A 25 -2.96 -2.58 -34.72
C CYS A 25 -3.01 -1.46 -33.66
N GLY A 26 -1.86 -0.98 -33.18
CA GLY A 26 -1.78 0.07 -32.16
C GLY A 26 -0.35 0.51 -31.86
N GLY A 27 -0.23 1.60 -31.11
CA GLY A 27 1.01 2.27 -30.74
C GLY A 27 0.89 3.80 -30.85
N ILE A 28 1.59 4.56 -30.01
CA ILE A 28 1.54 6.04 -29.94
C ILE A 28 1.81 6.71 -31.29
N THR A 29 2.67 6.13 -32.13
CA THR A 29 3.03 6.63 -33.47
C THR A 29 2.37 5.85 -34.61
N TRP A 30 1.40 4.97 -34.33
CA TRP A 30 0.74 4.13 -35.33
C TRP A 30 -0.47 4.84 -35.96
N THR A 31 -0.36 5.21 -37.23
CA THR A 31 -1.45 5.85 -38.02
C THR A 31 -2.28 4.85 -38.84
N GLY A 32 -1.97 3.56 -38.72
CA GLY A 32 -2.59 2.49 -39.53
C GLY A 32 -3.91 1.95 -38.97
N PRO A 33 -4.35 0.78 -39.46
CA PRO A 33 -5.48 0.03 -38.91
C PRO A 33 -5.44 -0.14 -37.39
N THR A 34 -6.57 0.06 -36.70
CA THR A 34 -6.69 -0.17 -35.24
C THR A 34 -7.59 -1.33 -34.86
N THR A 35 -8.29 -1.94 -35.83
CA THR A 35 -9.11 -3.15 -35.67
C THR A 35 -8.54 -4.28 -36.50
N CYS A 36 -8.52 -5.48 -35.94
CA CYS A 36 -8.01 -6.69 -36.60
C CYS A 36 -9.07 -7.33 -37.51
N VAL A 37 -8.61 -8.18 -38.43
CA VAL A 37 -9.48 -9.08 -39.20
C VAL A 37 -10.28 -10.03 -38.29
N SER A 38 -11.47 -10.44 -38.75
CA SER A 38 -12.39 -11.28 -37.98
C SER A 38 -11.72 -12.54 -37.40
N GLY A 39 -11.98 -12.82 -36.13
CA GLY A 39 -11.35 -13.91 -35.37
C GLY A 39 -10.01 -13.55 -34.70
N TRP A 40 -9.53 -12.32 -34.85
CA TRP A 40 -8.30 -11.81 -34.25
C TRP A 40 -8.60 -10.61 -33.35
N THR A 41 -7.83 -10.46 -32.27
CA THR A 41 -7.96 -9.37 -31.29
C THR A 41 -6.68 -8.54 -31.30
N CYS A 42 -6.81 -7.21 -31.19
CA CYS A 42 -5.65 -6.35 -31.03
C CYS A 42 -5.13 -6.46 -29.59
N VAL A 43 -3.97 -7.09 -29.41
CA VAL A 43 -3.32 -7.27 -28.12
C VAL A 43 -2.23 -6.22 -27.98
N TYR A 44 -2.34 -5.37 -26.95
CA TYR A 44 -1.31 -4.41 -26.56
C TYR A 44 -0.02 -5.15 -26.16
N SER A 45 1.14 -4.69 -26.64
CA SER A 45 2.45 -5.22 -26.26
C SER A 45 3.30 -4.16 -25.54
N ASN A 46 3.30 -2.92 -26.02
CA ASN A 46 3.88 -1.76 -25.38
C ASN A 46 3.31 -0.47 -25.99
N ASP A 47 3.63 0.69 -25.42
CA ASP A 47 3.14 1.99 -25.85
C ASP A 47 3.36 2.31 -27.34
N TYR A 48 4.36 1.71 -27.98
CA TYR A 48 4.67 1.92 -29.41
C TYR A 48 4.14 0.80 -30.32
N TYR A 49 3.59 -0.30 -29.77
CA TYR A 49 3.22 -1.49 -30.53
C TYR A 49 2.09 -2.32 -29.90
N SER A 50 1.05 -2.58 -30.69
CA SER A 50 0.02 -3.61 -30.43
C SER A 50 -0.14 -4.50 -31.65
N GLN A 51 -0.43 -5.79 -31.48
CA GLN A 51 -0.46 -6.79 -32.56
C GLN A 51 -1.77 -7.60 -32.59
N CYS A 52 -2.25 -7.94 -33.79
CA CYS A 52 -3.37 -8.85 -33.97
C CYS A 52 -2.98 -10.30 -33.64
N LEU A 53 -3.57 -10.87 -32.58
CA LEU A 53 -3.38 -12.26 -32.15
C LEU A 53 -4.72 -13.01 -32.07
N GLN A 54 -4.70 -14.34 -32.14
CA GLN A 54 -5.91 -15.16 -31.96
C GLN A 54 -6.22 -15.36 -30.48
N SER A 55 -7.44 -15.04 -30.07
CA SER A 55 -7.95 -15.43 -28.75
C SER A 55 -8.56 -16.83 -28.81
N THR A 56 -7.96 -17.78 -28.09
CA THR A 56 -8.53 -19.13 -27.88
C THR A 56 -9.71 -19.04 -26.91
N GLY A 57 -10.87 -18.64 -27.44
CA GLY A 57 -12.02 -18.24 -26.64
C GLY A 57 -12.72 -19.37 -25.87
N VAL A 58 -13.11 -19.07 -24.63
CA VAL A 58 -14.26 -19.69 -23.97
C VAL A 58 -15.45 -18.75 -24.17
N THR A 59 -16.38 -19.13 -25.04
CA THR A 59 -17.50 -18.25 -25.45
C THR A 59 -18.64 -18.27 -24.42
N THR A 60 -18.74 -17.22 -23.60
CA THR A 60 -19.85 -17.05 -22.64
C THR A 60 -21.03 -16.31 -23.30
N THR A 61 -21.90 -17.05 -23.99
CA THR A 61 -23.11 -16.47 -24.61
C THR A 61 -24.21 -16.19 -23.58
N THR A 62 -24.67 -14.95 -23.49
CA THR A 62 -25.76 -14.52 -22.59
C THR A 62 -27.15 -14.93 -23.14
N THR A 63 -27.86 -15.80 -22.42
CA THR A 63 -29.26 -16.17 -22.74
C THR A 63 -30.15 -16.12 -21.49
N LYS A 64 -31.42 -15.75 -21.68
CA LYS A 64 -32.36 -15.36 -20.61
C LYS A 64 -33.28 -16.50 -20.16
N THR A 65 -33.50 -16.59 -18.85
CA THR A 65 -34.54 -17.30 -18.07
C THR A 65 -35.51 -18.27 -18.77
N THR A 66 -35.58 -19.52 -18.29
CA THR A 66 -36.84 -20.29 -18.18
C THR A 66 -36.74 -21.32 -17.04
N THR A 67 -37.83 -21.51 -16.29
CA THR A 67 -37.90 -22.38 -15.09
C THR A 67 -38.60 -23.71 -15.40
N THR A 68 -37.97 -24.85 -15.12
CA THR A 68 -38.64 -26.16 -14.96
C THR A 68 -37.96 -26.99 -13.87
N LYS A 69 -38.70 -27.95 -13.32
CA LYS A 69 -38.46 -28.69 -12.06
C LYS A 69 -38.19 -30.19 -12.34
N THR A 70 -37.68 -30.92 -11.33
CA THR A 70 -38.17 -32.26 -10.86
C THR A 70 -37.09 -33.37 -10.71
N THR A 71 -36.83 -33.80 -9.45
CA THR A 71 -36.31 -35.13 -8.98
C THR A 71 -34.92 -35.62 -9.47
N THR A 72 -34.13 -36.47 -8.77
CA THR A 72 -34.09 -37.10 -7.41
C THR A 72 -32.58 -37.40 -7.11
N THR A 73 -32.08 -37.83 -5.95
CA THR A 73 -32.53 -38.89 -5.00
C THR A 73 -31.89 -38.69 -3.61
N SER A 74 -32.47 -39.30 -2.57
CA SER A 74 -32.05 -39.17 -1.17
C SER A 74 -30.71 -39.81 -0.80
N SER A 75 -30.12 -39.31 0.29
CA SER A 75 -29.46 -40.14 1.31
C SER A 75 -29.78 -39.59 2.71
N LYS A 76 -29.80 -40.44 3.73
CA LYS A 76 -30.51 -40.21 5.00
C LYS A 76 -29.65 -40.62 6.19
N THR A 77 -29.58 -39.76 7.20
CA THR A 77 -29.23 -40.15 8.58
C THR A 77 -30.20 -39.48 9.55
N THR A 78 -30.57 -40.17 10.63
CA THR A 78 -31.66 -39.80 11.54
C THR A 78 -31.27 -39.98 12.99
N THR A 79 -31.59 -39.01 13.85
CA THR A 79 -31.76 -39.24 15.30
C THR A 79 -32.80 -38.29 15.90
N THR A 80 -34.06 -38.70 15.73
CA THR A 80 -35.16 -38.69 16.71
C THR A 80 -35.08 -37.76 17.94
N SER A 81 -36.07 -36.86 18.06
CA SER A 81 -36.49 -36.24 19.33
C SER A 81 -37.80 -36.86 19.81
N SER A 82 -38.03 -36.91 21.13
CA SER A 82 -39.32 -37.24 21.75
C SER A 82 -39.88 -36.04 22.55
N THR A 83 -41.17 -36.05 22.87
CA THR A 83 -41.94 -34.88 23.36
C THR A 83 -42.90 -35.24 24.51
N LYS A 84 -43.61 -34.22 25.05
CA LYS A 84 -44.74 -34.26 26.02
C LYS A 84 -44.33 -34.30 27.51
N THR A 85 -45.05 -33.67 28.46
CA THR A 85 -46.24 -32.77 28.37
C THR A 85 -46.44 -31.99 29.69
N SER A 86 -47.03 -30.77 29.61
CA SER A 86 -47.84 -30.00 30.62
C SER A 86 -47.63 -30.25 32.14
N SER A 87 -47.51 -29.22 32.99
CA SER A 87 -48.70 -28.45 33.43
C SER A 87 -48.41 -27.33 34.47
N THR A 88 -49.35 -26.36 34.58
CA THR A 88 -49.78 -25.50 35.74
C THR A 88 -48.86 -25.21 36.95
N LYS A 89 -48.85 -24.05 37.63
CA LYS A 89 -49.65 -22.78 37.62
C LYS A 89 -49.00 -21.74 38.57
N THR A 90 -49.43 -20.46 38.49
CA THR A 90 -49.63 -19.49 39.63
C THR A 90 -48.70 -18.27 39.67
N THR A 91 -49.32 -17.08 39.56
CA THR A 91 -49.12 -15.75 40.22
C THR A 91 -47.81 -15.49 41.00
N THR A 92 -47.18 -14.29 41.04
CA THR A 92 -47.60 -12.86 40.95
C THR A 92 -46.32 -12.02 40.61
N THR A 93 -46.23 -10.72 40.32
CA THR A 93 -47.07 -9.49 40.40
C THR A 93 -46.63 -8.47 39.31
N SER A 94 -47.35 -7.36 39.12
CA SER A 94 -46.92 -6.21 38.29
C SER A 94 -46.36 -5.04 39.12
N THR A 95 -45.48 -4.23 38.52
CA THR A 95 -45.29 -2.81 38.88
C THR A 95 -44.75 -2.02 37.69
N THR A 96 -45.47 -0.97 37.29
CA THR A 96 -45.04 -0.03 36.23
C THR A 96 -44.43 1.23 36.85
N LYS A 97 -43.37 1.75 36.24
CA LYS A 97 -42.97 3.16 36.37
C LYS A 97 -42.44 3.68 35.04
N SER A 98 -42.93 4.86 34.65
CA SER A 98 -42.47 5.61 33.49
C SER A 98 -41.43 6.64 33.92
N THR A 99 -40.38 6.86 33.13
CA THR A 99 -39.57 8.07 33.21
C THR A 99 -38.90 8.37 31.86
N THR A 100 -39.43 9.38 31.18
CA THR A 100 -38.74 10.36 30.30
C THR A 100 -37.45 9.94 29.59
N LEU A 101 -37.53 9.84 28.26
CA LEU A 101 -36.38 9.96 27.36
C LEU A 101 -35.58 11.24 27.68
N SER A 102 -34.26 11.15 27.83
CA SER A 102 -33.36 12.30 28.02
C SER A 102 -32.15 12.16 27.12
N THR A 103 -31.98 13.10 26.20
CA THR A 103 -30.92 13.08 25.19
C THR A 103 -29.58 13.46 25.83
N SER A 104 -28.78 12.47 26.23
CA SER A 104 -27.48 12.72 26.84
C SER A 104 -26.46 13.25 25.82
N THR A 105 -26.23 14.55 25.82
CA THR A 105 -25.16 15.18 25.02
C THR A 105 -23.80 14.75 25.58
N THR A 106 -23.14 13.79 24.95
CA THR A 106 -21.84 13.26 25.40
C THR A 106 -20.73 14.29 25.16
N THR A 107 -20.54 15.20 26.10
CA THR A 107 -19.45 16.19 26.08
C THR A 107 -18.12 15.48 26.36
N THR A 108 -17.34 15.22 25.32
CA THR A 108 -16.03 14.56 25.40
C THR A 108 -15.07 15.35 26.30
N LYS A 109 -14.78 14.84 27.49
CA LYS A 109 -13.74 15.39 28.38
C LYS A 109 -12.36 15.00 27.88
N THR A 110 -11.66 15.94 27.25
CA THR A 110 -10.23 15.82 26.92
C THR A 110 -9.39 15.81 28.20
N THR A 111 -9.07 14.64 28.73
CA THR A 111 -8.15 14.47 29.86
C THR A 111 -6.70 14.49 29.37
N THR A 112 -6.04 15.63 29.50
CA THR A 112 -4.63 15.83 29.11
C THR A 112 -3.68 15.15 30.10
N VAL A 113 -3.46 13.84 29.94
CA VAL A 113 -2.38 13.10 30.59
C VAL A 113 -1.17 13.07 29.66
N ALA A 114 0.02 13.39 30.17
CA ALA A 114 1.26 13.34 29.37
C ALA A 114 1.69 11.88 29.14
N ALA A 115 1.72 11.46 27.87
CA ALA A 115 2.07 10.09 27.50
C ALA A 115 3.50 9.70 27.91
N GLN A 116 3.63 8.50 28.47
CA GLN A 116 4.91 7.80 28.64
C GLN A 116 5.11 6.78 27.50
N PRO A 117 6.36 6.42 27.15
CA PRO A 117 6.65 5.33 26.22
C PRO A 117 6.09 3.99 26.73
N GLY A 118 5.69 3.11 25.81
CA GLY A 118 5.12 1.79 26.14
C GLY A 118 4.81 0.97 24.89
N SER A 119 4.23 -0.23 25.07
CA SER A 119 3.95 -1.18 23.97
C SER A 119 3.03 -0.63 22.87
N CYS A 120 2.25 0.43 23.18
CA CYS A 120 1.36 1.12 22.25
C CYS A 120 1.80 2.58 21.96
N THR A 121 3.10 2.87 22.13
CA THR A 121 3.74 4.13 21.74
C THR A 121 5.19 3.81 21.33
N PRO A 122 5.41 3.25 20.14
CA PRO A 122 6.75 2.85 19.71
C PRO A 122 7.66 4.05 19.55
N THR A 123 8.93 3.88 19.90
CA THR A 123 9.98 4.89 19.72
C THR A 123 10.96 4.42 18.66
N CYS A 124 11.54 5.38 17.93
CA CYS A 124 12.63 5.07 17.02
C CYS A 124 13.86 4.60 17.81
N THR A 125 14.31 3.37 17.54
CA THR A 125 15.41 2.71 18.27
C THR A 125 16.48 2.12 17.35
N VAL A 126 16.25 2.13 16.04
CA VAL A 126 17.09 1.55 14.99
C VAL A 126 16.80 2.26 13.66
N GLY A 127 17.72 2.20 12.71
CA GLY A 127 17.52 2.76 11.37
C GLY A 127 17.72 4.26 11.28
N TYR A 128 17.56 4.81 10.07
CA TYR A 128 17.79 6.22 9.77
C TYR A 128 16.94 7.19 10.60
N CYS A 129 15.81 6.77 11.17
CA CYS A 129 15.01 7.62 12.05
C CYS A 129 15.74 8.00 13.36
N THR A 130 16.81 7.29 13.76
CA THR A 130 17.60 7.61 14.96
C THR A 130 18.56 8.78 14.72
N MET A 131 18.83 9.10 13.45
CA MET A 131 19.76 10.14 13.04
C MET A 131 19.09 11.53 13.09
N ASN A 132 19.86 12.59 12.85
CA ASN A 132 19.33 13.97 12.74
C ASN A 132 18.53 14.44 13.99
N GLY A 133 18.94 14.01 15.18
CA GLY A 133 18.26 14.32 16.45
C GLY A 133 17.19 13.31 16.88
N GLY A 134 16.83 12.35 16.01
CA GLY A 134 15.93 11.25 16.32
C GLY A 134 14.44 11.58 16.14
N THR A 135 13.62 10.53 15.95
CA THR A 135 12.16 10.63 15.89
C THR A 135 11.51 10.32 17.25
N THR A 136 10.87 11.33 17.86
CA THR A 136 10.11 11.20 19.12
C THR A 136 8.60 11.25 18.95
N GLY A 137 8.11 11.60 17.75
CA GLY A 137 6.72 11.96 17.51
C GLY A 137 6.19 12.95 18.55
N GLY A 138 4.93 12.76 18.94
CA GLY A 138 4.26 13.54 19.99
C GLY A 138 4.47 13.10 21.43
N ILE A 139 5.55 12.39 21.79
CA ILE A 139 5.82 12.05 23.21
C ILE A 139 6.00 13.32 24.06
N GLY A 140 5.37 13.30 25.24
CA GLY A 140 5.19 14.48 26.11
C GLY A 140 4.05 15.42 25.66
N GLY A 141 3.29 15.04 24.64
CA GLY A 141 2.17 15.81 24.07
C GLY A 141 0.80 15.49 24.65
N THR A 142 -0.24 16.08 24.04
CA THR A 142 -1.64 15.76 24.34
C THR A 142 -2.02 14.38 23.80
N VAL A 143 -2.85 13.63 24.54
CA VAL A 143 -3.36 12.32 24.10
C VAL A 143 -4.85 12.42 23.77
N THR A 144 -5.24 11.89 22.61
CA THR A 144 -6.62 11.84 22.14
C THR A 144 -6.93 10.44 21.57
N THR A 145 -8.17 9.96 21.71
CA THR A 145 -8.69 8.83 20.93
C THR A 145 -9.80 9.35 20.00
N VAL A 146 -9.79 8.91 18.74
CA VAL A 146 -10.75 9.28 17.68
C VAL A 146 -11.42 8.03 17.09
N SER A 147 -12.64 8.20 16.59
CA SER A 147 -13.43 7.14 15.93
C SER A 147 -14.31 7.66 14.79
N THR A 148 -14.03 8.85 14.28
CA THR A 148 -14.70 9.47 13.13
C THR A 148 -13.68 10.25 12.29
N LEU A 149 -14.00 10.46 11.01
CA LEU A 149 -13.10 11.13 10.07
C LEU A 149 -12.82 12.59 10.48
N ASP A 150 -13.85 13.35 10.82
CA ASP A 150 -13.72 14.75 11.27
C ASP A 150 -12.83 14.88 12.53
N ALA A 151 -13.00 13.94 13.48
CA ALA A 151 -12.20 13.92 14.70
C ALA A 151 -10.74 13.55 14.42
N LEU A 152 -10.49 12.62 13.48
CA LEU A 152 -9.14 12.30 13.01
C LEU A 152 -8.46 13.51 12.38
N ILE A 153 -9.10 14.15 11.40
CA ILE A 153 -8.60 15.34 10.69
C ILE A 153 -8.26 16.46 11.69
N ALA A 154 -9.19 16.78 12.59
CA ALA A 154 -9.01 17.83 13.61
C ALA A 154 -7.89 17.50 14.61
N ALA A 155 -7.68 16.23 14.95
CA ALA A 155 -6.69 15.82 15.93
C ALA A 155 -5.25 15.76 15.38
N VAL A 156 -5.05 15.40 14.10
CA VAL A 156 -3.68 15.22 13.54
C VAL A 156 -3.09 16.47 12.89
N GLY A 157 -3.91 17.42 12.45
CA GLY A 157 -3.47 18.52 11.57
C GLY A 157 -2.63 19.65 12.20
N THR A 158 -2.52 19.74 13.53
CA THR A 158 -1.71 20.78 14.21
C THR A 158 -0.22 20.42 14.27
N ASP A 159 0.67 21.37 14.57
CA ASP A 159 2.11 21.10 14.75
C ASP A 159 2.55 20.86 16.21
N THR A 160 1.58 20.90 17.15
CA THR A 160 1.82 20.65 18.58
C THR A 160 2.10 19.17 18.85
N LYS A 161 2.94 18.89 19.87
CA LYS A 161 3.18 17.51 20.32
C LYS A 161 1.87 16.82 20.70
N LYS A 162 1.55 15.70 20.05
CA LYS A 162 0.31 14.93 20.29
C LYS A 162 0.37 13.46 19.89
N ILE A 163 -0.41 12.64 20.58
CA ILE A 163 -0.66 11.23 20.27
C ILE A 163 -2.14 11.05 19.98
N VAL A 164 -2.46 10.62 18.76
CA VAL A 164 -3.82 10.40 18.28
C VAL A 164 -4.02 8.90 18.05
N TYR A 165 -4.82 8.28 18.92
CA TYR A 165 -5.23 6.89 18.79
C TYR A 165 -6.49 6.77 17.93
N ILE A 166 -6.45 5.98 16.86
CA ILE A 166 -7.62 5.62 16.05
C ILE A 166 -8.30 4.39 16.67
N SER A 167 -9.63 4.36 16.69
CA SER A 167 -10.42 3.27 17.26
C SER A 167 -11.66 2.97 16.42
N GLY A 168 -11.95 1.67 16.23
CA GLY A 168 -12.97 1.20 15.29
C GLY A 168 -12.60 1.44 13.82
N THR A 169 -13.59 1.31 12.94
CA THR A 169 -13.44 1.58 11.51
C THR A 169 -13.77 3.04 11.20
N ILE A 170 -12.88 3.72 10.48
CA ILE A 170 -13.15 5.02 9.86
C ILE A 170 -13.07 4.83 8.34
N THR A 171 -14.15 5.18 7.64
CA THR A 171 -14.25 5.11 6.17
C THR A 171 -14.33 6.50 5.58
N GLY A 172 -13.78 6.69 4.38
CA GLY A 172 -13.85 7.93 3.62
C GLY A 172 -13.25 7.76 2.22
N ASP A 173 -12.97 8.88 1.57
CA ASP A 173 -12.25 8.98 0.30
C ASP A 173 -11.42 10.27 0.35
N VAL A 174 -10.34 10.26 1.14
CA VAL A 174 -9.58 11.47 1.46
C VAL A 174 -8.15 11.19 1.93
N GLN A 175 -7.23 12.07 1.54
CA GLN A 175 -5.88 12.16 2.12
C GLN A 175 -5.90 13.12 3.33
N VAL A 176 -5.61 12.62 4.52
CA VAL A 176 -5.54 13.42 5.75
C VAL A 176 -4.12 13.91 5.98
N ASP A 177 -3.91 15.24 5.99
CA ASP A 177 -2.61 15.84 6.31
C ASP A 177 -2.31 15.79 7.82
N VAL A 178 -1.18 15.18 8.16
CA VAL A 178 -0.63 15.08 9.51
C VAL A 178 0.37 16.22 9.74
N GLY A 179 0.24 16.90 10.88
CA GLY A 179 1.16 17.97 11.29
C GLY A 179 2.41 17.45 12.00
N ASN A 180 3.34 18.36 12.30
CA ASN A 180 4.60 18.04 12.98
C ASN A 180 4.37 17.45 14.39
N ASN A 181 5.38 16.74 14.92
CA ASN A 181 5.40 16.22 16.30
C ASN A 181 4.23 15.31 16.64
N THR A 182 3.90 14.36 15.76
CA THR A 182 2.69 13.53 15.88
C THR A 182 3.02 12.05 16.05
N HIS A 183 2.31 11.37 16.94
CA HIS A 183 2.03 9.94 16.81
C HIS A 183 0.60 9.76 16.28
N VAL A 184 0.43 9.02 15.20
CA VAL A 184 -0.89 8.50 14.76
C VAL A 184 -0.86 6.99 14.93
N ILE A 185 -1.67 6.46 15.84
CA ILE A 185 -1.57 5.07 16.31
C ILE A 185 -2.91 4.34 16.15
N GLY A 186 -2.93 3.17 15.52
CA GLY A 186 -4.11 2.31 15.50
C GLY A 186 -4.27 1.53 16.81
N LYS A 187 -5.49 1.44 17.34
CA LYS A 187 -5.83 0.42 18.35
C LYS A 187 -6.08 -0.94 17.71
N THR A 188 -6.01 -2.01 18.50
CA THR A 188 -6.24 -3.39 18.05
C THR A 188 -7.62 -3.50 17.38
N GLY A 189 -7.66 -3.92 16.11
CA GLY A 189 -8.89 -4.03 15.33
C GLY A 189 -9.48 -2.67 14.89
N SER A 190 -8.72 -1.58 14.96
CA SER A 190 -9.06 -0.32 14.30
C SER A 190 -8.53 -0.30 12.86
N GLN A 191 -9.25 0.35 11.96
CA GLN A 191 -8.85 0.43 10.55
C GLN A 191 -9.35 1.69 9.85
N LEU A 192 -8.56 2.15 8.88
CA LEU A 192 -8.92 3.17 7.90
C LEU A 192 -9.28 2.48 6.57
N ILE A 193 -10.38 2.87 5.94
CA ILE A 193 -10.79 2.39 4.60
C ILE A 193 -10.99 3.61 3.70
N GLY A 194 -10.22 3.73 2.62
CA GLY A 194 -10.25 4.91 1.74
C GLY A 194 -9.71 6.21 2.36
N VAL A 195 -9.15 6.15 3.57
CA VAL A 195 -8.58 7.30 4.30
C VAL A 195 -7.07 7.11 4.42
N GLY A 196 -6.33 7.76 3.52
CA GLY A 196 -4.86 7.74 3.53
C GLY A 196 -4.27 8.84 4.41
N LEU A 197 -3.07 8.66 4.95
CA LEU A 197 -2.38 9.67 5.77
C LEU A 197 -1.19 10.29 5.03
N ARG A 198 -1.06 11.63 5.03
CA ARG A 198 0.05 12.32 4.38
C ARG A 198 0.87 13.17 5.36
N ALA A 199 2.19 13.11 5.24
CA ALA A 199 3.12 14.03 5.86
C ALA A 199 3.83 14.87 4.78
N TRP A 200 3.26 16.05 4.48
CA TRP A 200 3.79 16.98 3.48
C TRP A 200 4.51 18.16 4.15
N LYS A 201 5.83 18.30 3.92
CA LYS A 201 6.68 19.36 4.52
C LYS A 201 6.58 19.39 6.05
N ARG A 202 6.98 18.29 6.68
CA ARG A 202 6.90 18.06 8.13
C ARG A 202 8.22 17.55 8.72
N SER A 203 8.25 17.40 10.02
CA SER A 203 9.28 16.67 10.76
C SER A 203 8.68 15.94 11.97
N ASN A 204 9.40 14.91 12.43
CA ASN A 204 9.16 14.24 13.71
C ASN A 204 7.76 13.60 13.81
N ILE A 205 7.49 12.61 12.96
CA ILE A 205 6.19 11.90 12.89
C ILE A 205 6.38 10.39 13.09
N VAL A 206 5.43 9.76 13.78
CA VAL A 206 5.33 8.31 13.94
C VAL A 206 3.96 7.85 13.48
N PHE A 207 3.95 6.91 12.53
CA PHE A 207 2.79 6.13 12.10
C PHE A 207 2.92 4.74 12.70
N ALA A 208 1.98 4.31 13.55
CA ALA A 208 2.15 3.07 14.33
C ALA A 208 0.89 2.20 14.40
N ASN A 209 1.02 0.88 14.26
CA ASN A 209 -0.08 -0.08 14.47
C ASN A 209 -1.33 0.20 13.60
N LEU A 210 -1.19 0.93 12.50
CA LEU A 210 -2.30 1.34 11.64
C LEU A 210 -2.68 0.20 10.70
N LYS A 211 -3.98 -0.07 10.54
CA LYS A 211 -4.48 -0.83 9.39
C LYS A 211 -5.14 0.16 8.43
N ILE A 212 -4.61 0.29 7.21
CA ILE A 212 -5.12 1.22 6.20
C ILE A 212 -5.31 0.45 4.90
N SER A 213 -6.47 0.59 4.25
CA SER A 213 -6.66 -0.06 2.96
C SER A 213 -7.57 0.68 1.98
N LYS A 214 -7.42 0.31 0.70
CA LYS A 214 -8.28 0.72 -0.43
C LYS A 214 -8.42 2.24 -0.59
N CYS A 215 -7.31 2.95 -0.47
CA CYS A 215 -7.21 4.37 -0.82
C CYS A 215 -7.21 4.52 -2.34
N LEU A 216 -8.28 5.09 -2.90
CA LEU A 216 -8.44 5.29 -4.34
C LEU A 216 -7.37 6.25 -4.88
N ALA A 217 -6.86 6.00 -6.08
CA ALA A 217 -5.88 6.90 -6.70
C ALA A 217 -6.45 8.33 -6.84
N PRO A 218 -5.70 9.39 -6.49
CA PRO A 218 -4.26 9.43 -6.21
C PRO A 218 -3.92 9.51 -4.71
N ILE A 219 -4.62 8.76 -3.85
CA ILE A 219 -4.42 8.73 -2.40
C ILE A 219 -3.62 7.48 -2.03
N ASP A 220 -2.43 7.64 -1.46
CA ASP A 220 -1.67 6.51 -0.91
C ASP A 220 -2.15 6.16 0.51
N ASN A 221 -1.94 4.92 0.96
CA ASN A 221 -2.26 4.58 2.36
C ASN A 221 -1.43 5.44 3.34
N ILE A 222 -0.12 5.58 3.08
CA ILE A 222 0.77 6.55 3.76
C ILE A 222 1.67 7.24 2.72
N LEU A 223 1.63 8.57 2.65
CA LEU A 223 2.42 9.41 1.74
C LEU A 223 3.36 10.36 2.50
N ILE A 224 4.67 10.23 2.31
CA ILE A 224 5.70 11.00 3.05
C ILE A 224 6.50 11.85 2.08
N GLN A 225 6.25 13.16 2.06
CA GLN A 225 6.82 14.08 1.06
C GLN A 225 7.49 15.28 1.69
N LYS A 226 8.77 15.51 1.34
CA LYS A 226 9.60 16.60 1.88
C LYS A 226 9.61 16.65 3.40
N THR A 227 9.61 15.47 4.02
CA THR A 227 9.44 15.29 5.47
C THR A 227 10.63 14.56 6.06
N THR A 228 11.11 15.01 7.23
CA THR A 228 12.28 14.43 7.92
C THR A 228 11.91 13.71 9.21
N ASN A 229 12.71 12.73 9.62
CA ASN A 229 12.57 12.03 10.90
C ASN A 229 11.19 11.39 11.06
N VAL A 230 10.99 10.26 10.36
CA VAL A 230 9.73 9.51 10.37
C VAL A 230 9.96 8.05 10.77
N LEU A 231 9.07 7.53 11.59
CA LEU A 231 8.95 6.10 11.88
C LEU A 231 7.61 5.60 11.35
N VAL A 232 7.63 4.51 10.59
CA VAL A 232 6.46 3.68 10.27
C VAL A 232 6.70 2.34 10.95
N ASP A 233 5.83 1.95 11.89
CA ASP A 233 6.04 0.76 12.74
C ASP A 233 4.75 -0.06 12.89
N HIS A 234 4.81 -1.37 12.70
CA HIS A 234 3.65 -2.26 12.87
C HIS A 234 2.42 -1.86 12.01
N CYS A 235 2.62 -1.25 10.84
CA CYS A 235 1.51 -0.90 9.95
C CYS A 235 1.10 -2.09 9.07
N ASP A 236 -0.18 -2.16 8.72
CA ASP A 236 -0.82 -3.13 7.83
C ASP A 236 -1.46 -2.31 6.69
N LEU A 237 -0.87 -2.37 5.50
CA LEU A 237 -1.16 -1.50 4.36
C LEU A 237 -1.52 -2.36 3.14
N SER A 238 -2.72 -2.19 2.59
CA SER A 238 -3.25 -3.09 1.56
C SER A 238 -4.36 -2.51 0.68
N SER A 239 -4.75 -3.22 -0.38
CA SER A 239 -5.85 -2.79 -1.25
C SER A 239 -6.71 -3.97 -1.74
N ASP A 240 -6.70 -4.23 -3.03
CA ASP A 240 -6.91 -5.52 -3.67
C ASP A 240 -6.17 -5.50 -5.03
N ARG A 241 -6.20 -6.62 -5.75
CA ARG A 241 -5.65 -6.71 -7.11
C ARG A 241 -6.70 -7.12 -8.14
N ASP A 242 -7.97 -6.88 -7.83
CA ASP A 242 -9.12 -7.21 -8.68
C ASP A 242 -9.37 -6.15 -9.77
N HIS A 243 -8.66 -5.03 -9.67
CA HIS A 243 -8.70 -3.86 -10.56
C HIS A 243 -7.36 -3.69 -11.30
N ASP A 244 -7.29 -2.72 -12.23
CA ASP A 244 -6.03 -2.37 -12.89
C ASP A 244 -5.03 -1.67 -11.93
N LYS A 245 -3.79 -1.51 -12.40
CA LYS A 245 -2.68 -1.03 -11.58
C LYS A 245 -2.78 0.44 -11.12
N ASP A 246 -3.69 1.24 -11.66
CA ASP A 246 -3.83 2.67 -11.32
C ASP A 246 -5.20 3.02 -10.71
N TYR A 247 -6.04 2.02 -10.41
CA TYR A 247 -7.26 2.20 -9.60
C TYR A 247 -6.94 2.63 -8.14
N TYR A 248 -5.84 2.09 -7.61
CA TYR A 248 -5.17 2.53 -6.38
C TYR A 248 -3.78 3.10 -6.77
N ASP A 249 -3.18 3.97 -5.94
CA ASP A 249 -1.79 4.44 -6.17
C ASP A 249 -0.74 3.67 -5.35
N GLY A 250 -0.02 4.29 -4.42
CA GLY A 250 0.97 3.63 -3.56
C GLY A 250 0.39 3.13 -2.23
N ALA A 251 1.03 2.13 -1.61
CA ALA A 251 0.74 1.79 -0.22
C ALA A 251 1.57 2.66 0.74
N LEU A 252 2.88 2.78 0.49
CA LEU A 252 3.80 3.59 1.29
C LEU A 252 4.83 4.31 0.40
N ASP A 253 4.56 5.55 0.02
CA ASP A 253 5.38 6.30 -0.94
C ASP A 253 6.15 7.47 -0.28
N MET A 254 7.42 7.63 -0.67
CA MET A 254 8.41 8.56 -0.12
C MET A 254 9.07 9.38 -1.22
N SER A 255 8.98 10.72 -1.17
CA SER A 255 9.44 11.60 -2.26
C SER A 255 9.83 13.02 -1.83
N HIS A 256 10.41 13.80 -2.76
CA HIS A 256 10.70 15.24 -2.62
C HIS A 256 11.66 15.59 -1.47
N ALA A 257 12.84 14.97 -1.41
CA ALA A 257 13.80 15.11 -0.32
C ALA A 257 13.23 14.71 1.08
N THR A 258 12.27 13.77 1.11
CA THR A 258 11.96 13.02 2.33
C THR A 258 13.21 12.30 2.84
N ASP A 259 13.41 12.26 4.15
CA ASP A 259 14.71 11.89 4.72
C ASP A 259 14.61 11.36 6.16
N PHE A 260 15.64 10.63 6.60
CA PHE A 260 15.72 10.04 7.94
C PHE A 260 14.47 9.21 8.30
N VAL A 261 14.09 8.29 7.41
CA VAL A 261 12.90 7.44 7.57
C VAL A 261 13.29 6.03 8.00
N THR A 262 12.46 5.39 8.81
CA THR A 262 12.54 3.94 9.04
C THR A 262 11.15 3.34 9.01
N VAL A 263 11.01 2.29 8.20
CA VAL A 263 9.83 1.45 8.06
C VAL A 263 10.19 0.12 8.68
N GLN A 264 9.50 -0.29 9.74
CA GLN A 264 9.81 -1.53 10.45
C GLN A 264 8.56 -2.30 10.88
N ASN A 265 8.69 -3.61 11.02
CA ASN A 265 7.60 -4.54 11.40
C ASN A 265 6.30 -4.32 10.61
N THR A 266 6.38 -3.78 9.38
CA THR A 266 5.22 -3.34 8.61
C THR A 266 4.88 -4.39 7.55
N PHE A 267 3.60 -4.68 7.37
CA PHE A 267 3.09 -5.64 6.39
C PHE A 267 2.42 -4.89 5.23
N ILE A 268 2.98 -4.99 4.04
CA ILE A 268 2.47 -4.35 2.81
C ILE A 268 2.03 -5.44 1.85
N HIS A 269 0.75 -5.50 1.52
CA HIS A 269 0.21 -6.64 0.78
C HIS A 269 -0.98 -6.35 -0.12
N ASP A 270 -1.24 -7.25 -1.07
CA ASP A 270 -2.40 -7.23 -1.99
C ASP A 270 -2.55 -5.85 -2.67
N HIS A 271 -1.47 -5.40 -3.32
CA HIS A 271 -1.32 -4.07 -3.91
C HIS A 271 -0.56 -4.13 -5.24
N TRP A 272 -0.85 -3.22 -6.17
CA TRP A 272 -0.15 -3.15 -7.45
C TRP A 272 1.21 -2.44 -7.36
N LYS A 273 1.24 -1.26 -6.75
CA LYS A 273 2.44 -0.43 -6.54
C LYS A 273 2.68 -0.35 -5.03
N CYS A 274 3.58 -1.15 -4.48
CA CYS A 274 3.68 -1.29 -3.01
C CYS A 274 4.38 -0.08 -2.32
N SER A 275 5.62 0.26 -2.69
CA SER A 275 6.32 1.40 -2.08
C SER A 275 7.36 2.05 -3.01
N LEU A 276 7.22 3.34 -3.28
CA LEU A 276 8.17 4.15 -4.06
C LEU A 276 9.09 4.98 -3.16
N ILE A 277 10.37 5.04 -3.50
CA ILE A 277 11.35 5.95 -2.87
C ILE A 277 11.99 6.77 -3.99
N GLY A 278 11.56 8.02 -4.16
CA GLY A 278 11.99 8.92 -5.24
C GLY A 278 11.10 8.81 -6.48
N HIS A 279 10.28 9.85 -6.71
CA HIS A 279 9.11 9.75 -7.58
C HIS A 279 9.41 9.77 -9.09
N SER A 280 10.50 10.42 -9.52
CA SER A 280 10.78 10.72 -10.93
C SER A 280 12.28 10.74 -11.24
N ASP A 281 12.68 10.18 -12.38
CA ASP A 281 14.04 10.28 -12.94
C ASP A 281 14.52 11.74 -13.06
N ASN A 282 13.61 12.70 -13.21
CA ASN A 282 13.93 14.12 -13.38
C ASN A 282 14.07 14.89 -12.05
N ASN A 283 13.78 14.28 -10.89
CA ASN A 283 13.81 14.98 -9.59
C ASN A 283 15.19 14.96 -8.89
N GLY A 284 16.24 14.52 -9.57
CA GLY A 284 17.57 14.35 -8.97
C GLY A 284 18.17 15.62 -8.36
N ALA A 285 17.76 16.81 -8.81
CA ALA A 285 18.18 18.09 -8.23
C ALA A 285 17.61 18.37 -6.82
N GLU A 286 16.56 17.65 -6.41
CA GLU A 286 15.97 17.70 -5.06
C GLU A 286 16.25 16.41 -4.27
N ASP A 287 16.16 15.24 -4.91
CA ASP A 287 16.24 13.95 -4.22
C ASP A 287 17.70 13.46 -3.96
N THR A 288 18.72 13.98 -4.68
CA THR A 288 20.12 13.54 -4.49
C THR A 288 20.68 14.00 -3.15
N GLY A 289 21.20 13.06 -2.35
CA GLY A 289 21.71 13.31 -1.00
C GLY A 289 20.64 13.19 0.12
N HIS A 290 19.39 12.95 -0.27
CA HIS A 290 18.25 12.69 0.60
C HIS A 290 17.76 11.24 0.43
N LEU A 291 16.49 10.95 0.73
CA LEU A 291 15.87 9.63 0.61
C LEU A 291 16.66 8.54 1.37
N ARG A 292 17.10 8.86 2.59
CA ARG A 292 17.71 7.89 3.52
C ARG A 292 16.60 7.13 4.26
N VAL A 293 16.40 5.89 3.86
CA VAL A 293 15.32 5.01 4.34
C VAL A 293 15.89 3.70 4.87
N THR A 294 15.33 3.18 5.94
CA THR A 294 15.62 1.84 6.46
C THR A 294 14.36 1.00 6.42
N GLU A 295 14.39 -0.10 5.66
CA GLU A 295 13.39 -1.16 5.64
C GLU A 295 13.86 -2.30 6.55
N TYR A 296 13.23 -2.48 7.72
CA TYR A 296 13.71 -3.43 8.74
C TYR A 296 12.62 -4.37 9.23
N ARG A 297 12.75 -5.66 8.88
CA ARG A 297 11.82 -6.72 9.31
C ARG A 297 10.36 -6.48 8.88
N ASN A 298 10.18 -5.86 7.72
CA ASN A 298 8.89 -5.73 7.05
C ASN A 298 8.53 -7.05 6.35
N ARG A 299 7.22 -7.29 6.19
CA ARG A 299 6.68 -8.38 5.38
C ARG A 299 6.03 -7.79 4.13
N TRP A 300 6.20 -8.45 3.00
CA TRP A 300 5.61 -8.05 1.73
C TRP A 300 4.99 -9.27 1.05
N SER A 301 3.72 -9.21 0.66
CA SER A 301 3.01 -10.33 0.03
C SER A 301 2.12 -9.88 -1.12
N SER A 302 2.02 -10.69 -2.17
CA SER A 302 1.10 -10.44 -3.30
C SER A 302 1.33 -9.12 -4.06
N CYS A 303 2.47 -8.43 -3.86
CA CYS A 303 2.76 -7.17 -4.54
C CYS A 303 3.06 -7.42 -6.01
N ASN A 304 2.44 -6.68 -6.92
CA ASN A 304 2.89 -6.73 -8.31
C ASN A 304 4.25 -6.06 -8.50
N SER A 305 4.51 -4.94 -7.82
CA SER A 305 5.74 -4.17 -7.99
C SER A 305 6.11 -3.30 -6.78
N ARG A 306 7.36 -2.83 -6.80
CA ARG A 306 7.93 -1.82 -5.88
C ARG A 306 8.04 -2.29 -4.42
N GLN A 307 9.04 -3.12 -4.08
CA GLN A 307 9.23 -3.64 -2.72
C GLN A 307 10.60 -3.30 -2.04
N PRO A 308 11.04 -2.04 -1.90
CA PRO A 308 10.53 -0.80 -2.48
C PRO A 308 11.21 -0.49 -3.84
N SER A 309 10.73 0.53 -4.55
CA SER A 309 11.30 0.97 -5.84
C SER A 309 12.05 2.28 -5.70
N VAL A 310 13.39 2.24 -5.79
CA VAL A 310 14.28 3.33 -5.34
C VAL A 310 14.83 4.16 -6.51
N ARG A 311 15.00 5.47 -6.29
CA ARG A 311 15.79 6.42 -7.10
C ARG A 311 16.62 7.31 -6.19
N PHE A 312 17.88 7.61 -6.56
CA PHE A 312 18.85 8.50 -5.89
C PHE A 312 19.24 8.19 -4.42
N GLY A 313 18.33 7.63 -3.64
CA GLY A 313 18.45 7.48 -2.18
C GLY A 313 19.50 6.48 -1.71
N THR A 314 19.69 6.48 -0.40
CA THR A 314 20.59 5.56 0.31
C THR A 314 19.74 4.67 1.23
N VAL A 315 19.44 3.45 0.80
CA VAL A 315 18.42 2.60 1.42
C VAL A 315 19.03 1.34 2.03
N HIS A 316 18.69 1.05 3.29
CA HIS A 316 19.09 -0.17 3.98
C HIS A 316 17.90 -1.12 4.06
N VAL A 317 18.03 -2.32 3.52
CA VAL A 317 17.00 -3.35 3.48
C VAL A 317 17.51 -4.55 4.28
N VAL A 318 16.96 -4.80 5.46
CA VAL A 318 17.52 -5.79 6.40
C VAL A 318 16.45 -6.65 7.06
N ASN A 319 16.65 -7.98 6.98
CA ASN A 319 15.74 -9.01 7.51
C ASN A 319 14.28 -8.90 7.04
N ASN A 320 14.03 -8.38 5.84
CA ASN A 320 12.67 -8.32 5.27
C ASN A 320 12.26 -9.67 4.67
N TYR A 321 10.97 -9.98 4.72
CA TYR A 321 10.39 -11.16 4.09
C TYR A 321 9.50 -10.76 2.91
N TYR A 322 9.76 -11.34 1.74
CA TYR A 322 9.04 -11.08 0.50
C TYR A 322 8.45 -12.39 -0.02
N GLU A 323 7.13 -12.41 -0.28
CA GLU A 323 6.46 -13.60 -0.80
C GLU A 323 5.51 -13.32 -1.97
N ASN A 324 5.40 -14.29 -2.88
CA ASN A 324 4.35 -14.39 -3.90
C ASN A 324 4.12 -13.09 -4.69
N SER A 325 5.20 -12.43 -5.10
CA SER A 325 5.20 -11.06 -5.67
C SER A 325 5.92 -11.03 -7.01
N GLU A 326 5.41 -10.31 -8.01
CA GLU A 326 6.01 -10.35 -9.36
C GLU A 326 7.35 -9.59 -9.46
N LEU A 327 7.51 -8.48 -8.73
CA LEU A 327 8.76 -7.71 -8.70
C LEU A 327 9.08 -7.20 -7.29
N GLY A 328 10.27 -7.57 -6.81
CA GLY A 328 10.85 -7.16 -5.53
C GLY A 328 11.29 -5.70 -5.46
N TYR A 329 12.44 -5.48 -4.83
CA TYR A 329 13.05 -4.15 -4.82
C TYR A 329 13.64 -3.79 -6.19
N THR A 330 13.76 -2.49 -6.47
CA THR A 330 14.51 -1.97 -7.63
C THR A 330 15.45 -0.84 -7.23
N SER A 331 16.64 -0.78 -7.83
CA SER A 331 17.67 0.24 -7.55
C SER A 331 18.00 1.00 -8.84
N ARG A 332 17.61 2.27 -8.91
CA ARG A 332 17.66 3.10 -10.12
C ARG A 332 18.29 4.46 -9.85
N MET A 333 18.64 5.19 -10.90
CA MET A 333 19.10 6.58 -10.82
C MET A 333 20.23 6.81 -9.80
N GLY A 334 21.26 5.95 -9.85
CA GLY A 334 22.43 6.04 -8.97
C GLY A 334 22.21 5.66 -7.50
N ALA A 335 20.99 5.26 -7.10
CA ALA A 335 20.66 4.86 -5.73
C ALA A 335 21.67 3.84 -5.17
N GLN A 336 21.95 3.94 -3.86
CA GLN A 336 22.82 3.00 -3.15
C GLN A 336 21.97 2.18 -2.19
N MET A 337 21.91 0.86 -2.41
CA MET A 337 21.21 -0.05 -1.52
C MET A 337 22.18 -1.00 -0.80
N LEU A 338 21.91 -1.29 0.47
CA LEU A 338 22.55 -2.37 1.24
C LEU A 338 21.43 -3.34 1.63
N VAL A 339 21.46 -4.54 1.07
CA VAL A 339 20.40 -5.55 1.21
C VAL A 339 20.97 -6.75 1.95
N GLU A 340 20.53 -6.97 3.19
CA GLU A 340 21.13 -7.94 4.11
C GLU A 340 20.12 -8.91 4.71
N TYR A 341 20.49 -10.20 4.77
CA TYR A 341 19.78 -11.27 5.47
C TYR A 341 18.25 -11.27 5.27
N SER A 342 17.79 -10.84 4.09
CA SER A 342 16.39 -10.77 3.69
C SER A 342 16.02 -11.97 2.82
N LYS A 343 14.77 -12.40 2.85
CA LYS A 343 14.32 -13.67 2.27
C LYS A 343 13.19 -13.45 1.26
N PHE A 344 13.31 -14.08 0.10
CA PHE A 344 12.41 -13.94 -1.05
C PHE A 344 11.89 -15.33 -1.44
N VAL A 345 10.57 -15.51 -1.45
CA VAL A 345 9.90 -16.79 -1.73
C VAL A 345 8.84 -16.59 -2.79
N ASN A 346 8.96 -17.27 -3.94
CA ASN A 346 8.08 -17.04 -5.10
C ASN A 346 8.05 -15.56 -5.55
N VAL A 347 9.20 -14.86 -5.47
CA VAL A 347 9.35 -13.52 -6.05
C VAL A 347 9.91 -13.67 -7.46
N ALA A 348 9.17 -13.22 -8.47
CA ALA A 348 9.46 -13.60 -9.87
C ALA A 348 10.66 -12.85 -10.49
N ALA A 349 10.91 -11.61 -10.07
CA ALA A 349 12.07 -10.81 -10.46
C ALA A 349 12.58 -9.90 -9.34
N ILE A 350 13.87 -9.57 -9.36
CA ILE A 350 14.51 -8.54 -8.55
C ILE A 350 15.22 -7.57 -9.49
N ASP A 351 14.85 -6.29 -9.44
CA ASP A 351 15.23 -5.23 -10.38
C ASP A 351 14.81 -5.45 -11.86
N TYR A 352 14.56 -4.36 -12.58
CA TYR A 352 14.54 -4.32 -14.05
C TYR A 352 14.75 -2.90 -14.58
N VAL A 353 15.11 -2.80 -15.87
CA VAL A 353 15.50 -1.53 -16.51
C VAL A 353 14.27 -0.68 -16.85
N GLU A 354 13.78 0.08 -15.88
CA GLU A 354 12.75 1.13 -16.07
C GLU A 354 13.32 2.53 -16.31
N SER A 355 14.44 2.85 -15.64
CA SER A 355 14.98 4.21 -15.55
C SER A 355 16.14 4.44 -16.53
N SER A 356 16.36 5.72 -16.83
CA SER A 356 17.43 6.20 -17.71
C SER A 356 18.84 5.84 -17.24
N THR A 357 19.03 5.60 -15.93
CA THR A 357 20.25 5.02 -15.37
C THR A 357 19.92 4.01 -14.26
N THR A 358 20.76 3.00 -14.11
CA THR A 358 20.67 2.00 -13.02
C THR A 358 21.17 2.57 -11.69
N GLY A 359 20.81 1.91 -10.59
CA GLY A 359 21.38 2.12 -9.26
C GLY A 359 22.40 1.03 -8.92
N TYR A 360 22.60 0.81 -7.63
CA TYR A 360 23.60 -0.11 -7.10
C TYR A 360 23.10 -0.86 -5.87
N VAL A 361 23.62 -2.05 -5.63
CA VAL A 361 23.32 -2.91 -4.47
C VAL A 361 24.61 -3.47 -3.86
N VAL A 362 24.70 -3.50 -2.54
CA VAL A 362 25.58 -4.42 -1.80
C VAL A 362 24.69 -5.51 -1.23
N ASP A 363 24.85 -6.75 -1.71
CA ASP A 363 24.13 -7.92 -1.22
C ASP A 363 24.92 -8.59 -0.08
N ARG A 364 24.23 -9.00 0.99
CA ARG A 364 24.85 -9.77 2.09
C ARG A 364 23.93 -10.82 2.68
N GLY A 365 24.07 -12.06 2.22
CA GLY A 365 23.46 -13.22 2.88
C GLY A 365 21.95 -13.30 2.73
N ASN A 366 21.40 -12.73 1.66
CA ASN A 366 20.00 -12.87 1.29
C ASN A 366 19.69 -14.30 0.80
N ASP A 367 18.44 -14.72 0.97
CA ASP A 367 17.92 -15.99 0.46
C ASP A 367 16.90 -15.70 -0.64
N TYR A 368 17.29 -15.91 -1.90
CA TYR A 368 16.42 -15.72 -3.06
C TYR A 368 15.56 -16.94 -3.39
N GLY A 369 15.63 -18.02 -2.59
CA GLY A 369 14.89 -19.25 -2.81
C GLY A 369 15.24 -19.89 -4.16
N THR A 370 14.25 -20.02 -5.04
CA THR A 370 14.41 -20.47 -6.43
C THR A 370 14.47 -19.34 -7.46
N GLY A 371 14.40 -18.08 -7.01
CA GLY A 371 14.51 -16.91 -7.87
C GLY A 371 15.96 -16.60 -8.27
N THR A 372 16.12 -15.81 -9.33
CA THR A 372 17.43 -15.32 -9.76
C THR A 372 17.87 -14.15 -8.87
N PRO A 373 19.10 -14.15 -8.31
CA PRO A 373 19.67 -12.97 -7.64
C PRO A 373 19.73 -11.75 -8.57
N PRO A 374 19.75 -10.51 -8.03
CA PRO A 374 19.76 -9.28 -8.81
C PRO A 374 20.98 -9.18 -9.75
N ILE A 375 20.77 -8.67 -10.96
CA ILE A 375 21.84 -8.34 -11.93
C ILE A 375 22.24 -6.86 -11.80
N LEU A 376 22.23 -6.33 -10.57
CA LEU A 376 22.55 -4.94 -10.27
C LEU A 376 24.06 -4.73 -10.04
N PRO A 377 24.65 -3.60 -10.47
CA PRO A 377 26.04 -3.25 -10.16
C PRO A 377 26.32 -3.16 -8.65
N VAL A 378 27.50 -3.61 -8.23
CA VAL A 378 27.89 -3.60 -6.81
C VAL A 378 28.12 -2.17 -6.32
N GLY A 379 27.47 -1.80 -5.22
CA GLY A 379 27.50 -0.46 -4.65
C GLY A 379 28.63 -0.18 -3.66
N THR A 380 28.60 1.04 -3.09
CA THR A 380 29.59 1.49 -2.10
C THR A 380 29.06 1.45 -0.65
N LEU A 381 27.75 1.34 -0.45
CA LEU A 381 27.10 1.28 0.86
C LEU A 381 27.36 -0.05 1.57
N ASN A 382 28.53 -0.18 2.21
CA ASN A 382 28.96 -1.42 2.87
C ASN A 382 28.62 -1.46 4.38
N SER A 383 28.23 -0.34 4.96
CA SER A 383 27.90 -0.16 6.38
C SER A 383 26.94 1.01 6.58
N MET A 384 26.16 0.97 7.68
CA MET A 384 25.21 2.03 8.03
C MET A 384 25.75 2.92 9.16
N PRO A 385 25.30 4.20 9.26
CA PRO A 385 25.80 5.15 10.26
C PRO A 385 25.11 5.03 11.64
N TYR A 386 24.31 3.97 11.85
CA TYR A 386 23.58 3.66 13.08
C TYR A 386 23.81 2.20 13.47
N SER A 387 23.58 1.86 14.74
CA SER A 387 23.60 0.47 15.22
C SER A 387 22.29 -0.26 14.84
N TYR A 388 22.40 -1.55 14.51
CA TYR A 388 21.29 -2.45 14.22
C TYR A 388 21.69 -3.89 14.59
N SER A 389 20.72 -4.81 14.63
CA SER A 389 20.97 -6.24 14.86
C SER A 389 20.24 -7.11 13.85
N THR A 390 20.96 -8.10 13.31
CA THR A 390 20.40 -9.05 12.36
C THR A 390 19.89 -10.31 13.06
N ILE A 391 18.87 -10.93 12.49
CA ILE A 391 18.48 -12.32 12.75
C ILE A 391 18.94 -13.20 11.58
N GLY A 392 18.99 -14.52 11.78
CA GLY A 392 19.28 -15.48 10.71
C GLY A 392 18.24 -15.39 9.59
N VAL A 393 18.64 -15.55 8.33
CA VAL A 393 17.73 -15.45 7.17
C VAL A 393 16.66 -16.55 7.18
N ASP A 394 16.94 -17.68 7.83
CA ASP A 394 16.02 -18.75 8.17
C ASP A 394 14.94 -18.35 9.19
N GLN A 395 15.24 -17.38 10.06
CA GLN A 395 14.35 -16.90 11.13
C GLN A 395 13.40 -15.78 10.66
N VAL A 396 13.66 -15.19 9.50
CA VAL A 396 12.97 -13.99 8.98
C VAL A 396 11.48 -14.22 8.73
N ASP A 397 11.07 -15.36 8.17
CA ASP A 397 9.66 -15.69 7.96
C ASP A 397 8.91 -15.81 9.29
N ALA A 398 9.49 -16.54 10.25
CA ALA A 398 8.89 -16.75 11.57
C ALA A 398 8.78 -15.44 12.37
N TYR A 399 9.82 -14.58 12.31
CA TYR A 399 9.77 -13.27 12.95
C TYR A 399 8.71 -12.37 12.31
N THR A 400 8.71 -12.24 10.98
CA THR A 400 7.78 -11.34 10.29
C THR A 400 6.33 -11.83 10.36
N SER A 401 6.08 -13.14 10.32
CA SER A 401 4.75 -13.72 10.56
C SER A 401 4.16 -13.35 11.93
N ALA A 402 5.01 -13.32 12.96
CA ALA A 402 4.60 -13.03 14.34
C ALA A 402 4.45 -11.52 14.61
N ASN A 403 5.34 -10.69 14.06
CA ASN A 403 5.45 -9.28 14.42
C ASN A 403 4.95 -8.30 13.34
N ALA A 404 4.91 -8.66 12.06
CA ALA A 404 4.58 -7.69 11.02
C ALA A 404 3.08 -7.38 10.92
N GLY A 405 2.73 -6.11 10.64
CA GLY A 405 1.34 -5.64 10.58
C GLY A 405 0.84 -5.09 11.91
N GLN A 406 -0.47 -4.83 12.00
CA GLN A 406 -1.14 -4.38 13.23
C GLN A 406 -1.08 -5.48 14.30
N LYS A 407 -0.01 -5.50 15.10
CA LYS A 407 0.28 -6.50 16.15
C LYS A 407 0.56 -5.90 17.52
N LEU A 408 0.71 -4.57 17.66
CA LEU A 408 0.90 -3.94 18.97
C LEU A 408 -0.40 -4.00 19.78
N SER A 409 -0.29 -4.43 21.03
CA SER A 409 -1.39 -4.46 21.99
C SER A 409 -1.81 -3.04 22.38
N CYS A 410 -2.88 -2.56 21.77
CA CYS A 410 -3.40 -1.19 21.79
C CYS A 410 -4.93 -1.10 21.94
#